data_AF-A0A920VKZ6-F1
#
_entry.id   AF-A0A920VKZ6-F1
#
_cell.length_a   1.000
_cell.length_b   1.000
_cell.length_c   1.000
_cell.angle_alpha   90.00
_cell.angle_beta   90.00
_cell.angle_gamma   90.00
#
_symmetry.space_group_name_H-M   'P 1'
#
loop_
_entity.id
_entity.type
_entity.pdbx_description
1 polymer ?
#
loop_
_entity_poly.entity_id
_entity_poly.type
_entity_poly.pdbx_seq_one_letter_code
_entity_poly.pdbx_strand_id
1 'polypeptide(L)'
;MKTSSESVLFGASVITVIVAVGVGLFILGSPAEERARRVDDRRVEDLQGIVAATDLYWTRHSRLPVSLDELTAEPGVRIKTTDPANSETYGYQAVDSTHYEVCASFEQVSGETSSNSERNLWAHNSGPQCFQFEAEEIVRNNN
;
A
#
# COMPACT_ATOMS: atom_id res chain seq x y z
N MET A 1 41.00 -36.70 18.13
CA MET A 1 39.55 -36.78 17.90
C MET A 1 39.31 -37.41 16.54
N LYS A 2 38.76 -38.62 16.49
CA LYS A 2 38.43 -39.31 15.23
C LYS A 2 37.01 -38.90 14.86
N THR A 3 36.87 -37.84 14.07
CA THR A 3 35.57 -37.45 13.52
C THR A 3 35.12 -38.59 12.60
N SER A 4 34.04 -39.29 12.95
CA SER A 4 33.51 -40.34 12.09
C SER A 4 33.06 -39.69 10.77
N SER A 5 33.30 -40.37 9.65
CA SER A 5 32.89 -39.90 8.31
C SER A 5 31.41 -39.52 8.27
N GLU A 6 30.58 -40.17 9.08
CA GLU A 6 29.17 -39.85 9.24
C GLU A 6 28.96 -38.45 9.82
N SER A 7 29.67 -38.04 10.87
CA SER A 7 29.56 -36.69 11.44
C SER A 7 29.96 -35.59 10.44
N VAL A 8 30.93 -35.88 9.59
CA VAL A 8 31.40 -34.94 8.55
C VAL A 8 30.35 -34.78 7.44
N LEU A 9 29.71 -35.88 7.01
CA LEU A 9 28.66 -35.85 6.00
C LEU A 9 27.37 -35.18 6.52
N PHE A 10 26.99 -35.43 7.77
CA PHE A 10 25.86 -34.73 8.41
C PHE A 10 26.12 -33.23 8.56
N GLY A 11 27.34 -32.82 8.95
CA GLY A 11 27.70 -31.42 9.00
C GLY A 11 27.63 -30.75 7.62
N ALA A 12 28.15 -31.41 6.59
CA ALA A 12 28.13 -30.91 5.22
C ALA A 12 26.71 -30.76 4.64
N SER A 13 25.79 -31.68 4.94
CA SER A 13 24.41 -31.59 4.46
C SER A 13 23.65 -30.43 5.11
N VAL A 14 23.81 -30.23 6.43
CA VAL A 14 23.19 -29.10 7.15
C VAL A 14 23.69 -27.76 6.59
N ILE A 15 25.01 -27.62 6.37
CA ILE A 15 25.59 -26.41 5.78
C ILE A 15 25.02 -26.17 4.38
N THR A 16 24.91 -27.21 3.55
CA THR A 16 24.37 -27.10 2.20
C THR A 16 22.93 -26.58 2.20
N VAL A 17 22.08 -27.10 3.10
CA VAL A 17 20.69 -26.65 3.23
C VAL A 17 20.63 -25.20 3.69
N ILE A 18 21.42 -24.80 4.69
CA ILE A 18 21.47 -23.41 5.17
C ILE A 18 21.90 -22.45 4.06
N VAL A 19 22.92 -22.82 3.28
CA VAL A 19 23.38 -22.00 2.14
C VAL A 19 22.30 -21.90 1.07
N ALA A 20 21.66 -23.01 0.70
CA ALA A 20 20.59 -23.01 -0.28
C ALA A 20 19.40 -22.13 0.14
N VAL A 21 18.98 -22.22 1.41
CA VAL A 21 17.93 -21.36 1.98
C VAL A 21 18.36 -19.90 2.01
N GLY A 22 19.59 -19.62 2.45
CA GLY A 22 20.12 -18.25 2.49
C GLY A 22 20.19 -17.60 1.11
N VAL A 23 20.66 -18.32 0.09
CA VAL A 23 20.66 -17.86 -1.30
C VAL A 23 19.24 -17.64 -1.82
N GLY A 24 18.32 -18.55 -1.50
CA GLY A 24 16.91 -18.40 -1.87
C GLY A 24 16.29 -17.13 -1.29
N LEU A 25 16.48 -16.89 0.00
CA LEU A 25 15.97 -15.69 0.68
C LEU A 25 16.65 -14.40 0.18
N PHE A 26 17.94 -14.46 -0.16
CA PHE A 26 18.65 -13.31 -0.72
C PHE A 26 18.10 -12.90 -2.11
N ILE A 27 17.71 -13.88 -2.93
CA ILE A 27 17.15 -13.61 -4.27
C ILE A 27 15.70 -13.16 -4.20
N LEU A 28 14.89 -13.79 -3.34
CA LEU A 28 13.44 -13.56 -3.27
C LEU A 28 13.04 -12.41 -2.33
N GLY A 29 13.94 -11.96 -1.46
CA GLY A 29 13.63 -11.06 -0.34
C GLY A 29 13.23 -11.83 0.91
N SER A 30 13.27 -11.15 2.06
CA SER A 30 12.93 -11.76 3.34
C SER A 30 11.41 -11.85 3.55
N PRO A 31 10.90 -12.81 4.34
CA PRO A 31 9.47 -12.87 4.68
C PRO A 31 8.94 -11.59 5.35
N ALA A 32 9.82 -10.85 6.04
CA ALA A 32 9.48 -9.57 6.66
C ALA A 32 9.25 -8.47 5.61
N GLU A 33 10.12 -8.40 4.58
CA GLU A 33 9.97 -7.45 3.47
C GLU A 33 8.70 -7.71 2.67
N GLU A 34 8.40 -8.98 2.39
CA GLU A 34 7.16 -9.37 1.70
C GLU A 34 5.91 -9.01 2.52
N ARG A 35 5.97 -9.17 3.85
CA ARG A 35 4.88 -8.75 4.73
C ARG A 35 4.69 -7.23 4.70
N ALA A 36 5.78 -6.46 4.76
CA ALA A 36 5.75 -5.01 4.68
C ALA A 36 5.14 -4.52 3.35
N ARG A 37 5.56 -5.12 2.22
CA ARG A 37 4.99 -4.82 0.90
C ARG A 37 3.48 -5.04 0.83
N ARG A 38 2.99 -6.16 1.38
CA ARG A 38 1.53 -6.43 1.41
C ARG A 38 0.75 -5.43 2.25
N VAL A 39 1.34 -4.92 3.33
CA VAL A 39 0.74 -3.86 4.13
C VAL A 39 0.69 -2.57 3.32
N ASP A 40 1.77 -2.21 2.62
CA ASP A 40 1.83 -1.04 1.75
C ASP A 40 0.83 -1.12 0.58
N ASP A 41 0.71 -2.28 -0.07
CA ASP A 41 -0.31 -2.53 -1.10
C ASP A 41 -1.72 -2.33 -0.54
N ARG A 42 -1.97 -2.79 0.69
CA ARG A 42 -3.25 -2.61 1.35
C ARG A 42 -3.53 -1.14 1.67
N ARG A 43 -2.51 -0.36 2.07
CA ARG A 43 -2.63 1.09 2.26
C ARG A 43 -3.03 1.76 0.96
N VAL A 44 -2.37 1.41 -0.16
CA VAL A 44 -2.73 1.92 -1.49
C VAL A 44 -4.19 1.59 -1.85
N GLU A 45 -4.64 0.34 -1.65
CA GLU A 45 -6.03 -0.04 -1.89
C GLU A 45 -7.03 0.78 -1.05
N ASP A 46 -6.71 1.03 0.22
CA ASP A 46 -7.55 1.83 1.10
C ASP A 46 -7.60 3.31 0.65
N LEU A 47 -6.45 3.90 0.27
CA LEU A 47 -6.38 5.26 -0.26
C LEU A 47 -7.15 5.41 -1.59
N GLN A 48 -7.06 4.43 -2.49
CA GLN A 48 -7.87 4.38 -3.70
C GLN A 48 -9.37 4.35 -3.40
N GLY A 49 -9.77 3.62 -2.36
CA GLY A 49 -11.14 3.63 -1.85
C GLY A 49 -11.59 5.02 -1.37
N ILE A 50 -10.72 5.75 -0.68
CA ILE A 50 -10.98 7.12 -0.21
C ILE A 50 -11.13 8.09 -1.40
N VAL A 51 -10.26 7.99 -2.40
CA VAL A 51 -10.33 8.79 -3.64
C VAL A 51 -11.67 8.55 -4.34
N ALA A 52 -12.03 7.30 -4.59
CA ALA A 52 -13.30 6.95 -5.24
C ALA A 52 -14.53 7.41 -4.45
N ALA A 53 -14.47 7.36 -3.11
CA ALA A 53 -15.52 7.89 -2.25
C ALA A 53 -15.61 9.42 -2.33
N THR A 54 -14.47 10.10 -2.47
CA THR A 54 -14.39 11.55 -2.62
C THR A 54 -14.99 12.01 -3.95
N ASP A 55 -14.70 11.31 -5.05
CA ASP A 55 -15.30 11.60 -6.35
C ASP A 55 -16.83 11.37 -6.34
N LEU A 56 -17.29 10.31 -5.68
CA LEU A 56 -18.73 10.08 -5.48
C LEU A 56 -19.37 11.20 -4.66
N TYR A 57 -18.71 11.62 -3.58
CA TYR A 57 -19.16 12.71 -2.72
C TYR A 57 -19.25 14.02 -3.50
N TRP A 58 -18.18 14.34 -4.24
CA TRP A 58 -18.11 15.49 -5.13
C TRP A 58 -19.25 15.51 -6.15
N THR A 59 -19.49 14.37 -6.81
CA THR A 59 -20.58 14.21 -7.78
C THR A 59 -21.96 14.50 -7.17
N ARG A 60 -22.17 14.15 -5.89
CA ARG A 60 -23.47 14.32 -5.21
C ARG A 60 -23.68 15.68 -4.57
N HIS A 61 -22.60 16.30 -4.08
CA HIS A 61 -22.67 17.49 -3.22
C HIS A 61 -22.04 18.72 -3.86
N SER A 62 -21.33 18.57 -4.98
CA SER A 62 -20.58 19.63 -5.68
C SER A 62 -19.63 20.41 -4.77
N ARG A 63 -19.06 19.71 -3.77
CA ARG A 63 -18.03 20.21 -2.86
C ARG A 63 -17.17 19.04 -2.37
N LEU A 64 -15.95 19.34 -1.91
CA LEU A 64 -15.13 18.36 -1.23
C LEU A 64 -15.70 18.05 0.16
N PRO A 65 -15.54 16.80 0.65
CA PRO A 65 -15.82 16.48 2.03
C PRO A 65 -14.79 17.17 2.95
N VAL A 66 -15.21 17.55 4.15
CA VAL A 66 -14.33 18.19 5.14
C VAL A 66 -13.53 17.18 5.97
N SER A 67 -13.93 15.91 5.95
CA SER A 67 -13.28 14.82 6.68
C SER A 67 -13.63 13.45 6.11
N LEU A 68 -12.86 12.42 6.52
CA LEU A 68 -13.17 11.02 6.22
C LEU A 68 -14.51 10.57 6.82
N ASP A 69 -14.96 11.19 7.91
CA ASP A 69 -16.25 10.85 8.52
C ASP A 69 -17.42 11.18 7.60
N GLU A 70 -17.37 12.30 6.87
CA GLU A 70 -18.39 12.64 5.86
C GLU A 70 -18.45 11.58 4.75
N LEU A 71 -17.29 11.05 4.34
CA LEU A 71 -17.24 9.97 3.36
C LEU A 71 -17.89 8.68 3.91
N THR A 72 -17.63 8.33 5.16
CA THR A 72 -18.23 7.12 5.76
C THR A 72 -19.74 7.24 6.01
N ALA A 73 -20.24 8.46 6.19
CA ALA A 73 -21.66 8.73 6.32
C ALA A 73 -22.41 8.69 4.98
N GLU A 74 -21.68 8.74 3.85
CA GLU A 74 -22.25 8.79 2.52
C GLU A 74 -22.95 7.46 2.15
N PRO A 75 -24.24 7.48 1.74
CA PRO A 75 -24.98 6.26 1.42
C PRO A 75 -24.33 5.42 0.32
N GLY A 76 -24.06 4.16 0.65
CA GLY A 76 -23.45 3.19 -0.27
C GLY A 76 -21.92 3.19 -0.27
N VAL A 77 -21.26 4.09 0.45
CA VAL A 77 -19.81 4.10 0.61
C VAL A 77 -19.39 3.09 1.68
N ARG A 78 -18.35 2.30 1.39
CA ARG A 78 -17.69 1.40 2.34
C ARG A 78 -16.20 1.46 2.13
N ILE A 79 -15.54 2.30 2.92
CA ILE A 79 -14.09 2.51 2.87
C ILE A 79 -13.43 2.14 4.20
N LYS A 80 -12.12 1.93 4.16
CA LYS A 80 -11.28 1.84 5.36
C LYS A 80 -10.64 3.20 5.58
N THR A 81 -10.75 3.71 6.80
CA THR A 81 -10.20 5.02 7.19
C THR A 81 -8.99 4.90 8.10
N THR A 82 -8.61 3.68 8.49
CA THR A 82 -7.47 3.43 9.39
C THR A 82 -6.51 2.41 8.80
N ASP A 83 -5.24 2.63 9.06
CA ASP A 83 -4.12 1.78 8.68
C ASP A 83 -4.24 0.37 9.31
N PRO A 84 -4.07 -0.71 8.52
CA PRO A 84 -4.25 -2.08 9.00
C PRO A 84 -3.15 -2.58 9.95
N ALA A 85 -1.97 -1.95 9.95
CA ALA A 85 -0.83 -2.34 10.77
C ALA A 85 -0.81 -1.63 12.14
N ASN A 86 -1.21 -0.37 12.21
CA ASN A 86 -1.11 0.43 13.44
C ASN A 86 -2.43 1.07 13.90
N SER A 87 -3.51 0.96 13.12
CA SER A 87 -4.83 1.56 13.40
C SER A 87 -4.87 3.10 13.43
N GLU A 88 -3.83 3.78 12.95
CA GLU A 88 -3.84 5.23 12.77
C GLU A 88 -4.79 5.61 11.63
N THR A 89 -5.52 6.72 11.77
CA THR A 89 -6.39 7.23 10.71
C THR A 89 -5.55 7.74 9.54
N TYR A 90 -5.94 7.40 8.31
CA TYR A 90 -5.31 7.97 7.12
C TYR A 90 -5.45 9.49 7.09
N GLY A 91 -4.46 10.16 6.51
CA GLY A 91 -4.53 11.60 6.30
C GLY A 91 -5.52 11.92 5.19
N TYR A 92 -6.34 12.94 5.40
CA TYR A 92 -7.19 13.53 4.37
C TYR A 92 -7.29 15.03 4.62
N GLN A 93 -7.07 15.84 3.58
CA GLN A 93 -7.21 17.28 3.66
C GLN A 93 -7.67 17.87 2.34
N ALA A 94 -8.70 18.71 2.37
CA ALA A 94 -9.02 19.58 1.24
C ALA A 94 -7.97 20.69 1.16
N VAL A 95 -7.30 20.81 0.01
CA VAL A 95 -6.25 21.80 -0.26
C VAL A 95 -6.87 23.10 -0.75
N ASP A 96 -7.85 23.00 -1.65
CA ASP A 96 -8.65 24.12 -2.13
C ASP A 96 -10.09 23.68 -2.43
N SER A 97 -10.80 24.36 -3.33
CA SER A 97 -12.19 24.05 -3.67
C SER A 97 -12.38 22.75 -4.46
N THR A 98 -11.36 22.29 -5.19
CA THR A 98 -11.43 21.10 -6.07
C THR A 98 -10.32 20.10 -5.81
N HIS A 99 -9.22 20.51 -5.16
CA HIS A 99 -8.10 19.65 -4.85
C HIS A 99 -8.09 19.19 -3.39
N TYR A 100 -7.67 17.95 -3.19
CA TYR A 100 -7.49 17.33 -1.88
C TYR A 100 -6.27 16.43 -1.88
N GLU A 101 -5.79 16.07 -0.69
CA GLU A 101 -4.72 15.10 -0.49
C GLU A 101 -5.16 13.96 0.41
N VAL A 102 -4.60 12.78 0.14
CA VAL A 102 -4.73 11.58 0.98
C VAL A 102 -3.34 11.08 1.35
N CYS A 103 -3.14 10.70 2.61
CA CYS A 103 -1.82 10.34 3.12
C CYS A 103 -1.81 9.00 3.86
N ALA A 104 -0.70 8.28 3.73
CA ALA A 104 -0.37 7.10 4.52
C ALA A 104 1.14 7.09 4.85
N SER A 105 1.54 6.22 5.77
CA SER A 105 2.96 5.97 6.07
C SER A 105 3.34 4.60 5.53
N PHE A 106 4.31 4.53 4.62
CA PHE A 106 4.71 3.30 3.96
C PHE A 106 5.97 2.69 4.60
N GLU A 107 6.09 1.36 4.59
CA GLU A 107 7.25 0.67 5.15
C GLU A 107 8.38 0.53 4.13
N GLN A 108 8.03 0.35 2.85
CA GLN A 108 8.96 0.11 1.76
C GLN A 108 8.87 1.19 0.69
N VAL A 109 9.91 1.26 -0.14
CA VAL A 109 9.85 2.01 -1.39
C VAL A 109 9.07 1.17 -2.39
N SER A 110 8.05 1.74 -3.02
CA SER A 110 7.38 1.09 -4.15
C SER A 110 8.37 0.94 -5.30
N GLY A 111 8.42 -0.23 -5.93
CA GLY A 111 9.30 -0.41 -7.10
C GLY A 111 8.93 0.56 -8.22
N GLU A 112 9.88 1.37 -8.68
CA GLU A 112 9.66 2.25 -9.83
C GLU A 112 9.68 1.50 -11.16
N THR A 113 8.94 2.06 -12.11
CA THR A 113 9.09 1.92 -13.57
C THR A 113 8.22 0.86 -14.24
N SER A 114 6.91 1.12 -14.24
CA SER A 114 6.10 0.75 -15.41
C SER A 114 5.91 1.99 -16.29
N SER A 115 5.92 1.83 -17.62
CA SER A 115 5.59 2.90 -18.58
C SER A 115 4.13 3.39 -18.47
N ASN A 116 3.32 2.78 -17.60
CA ASN A 116 1.92 3.11 -17.43
C ASN A 116 1.78 4.16 -16.32
N SER A 117 1.43 5.39 -16.69
CA SER A 117 1.27 6.53 -15.77
C SER A 117 0.28 6.27 -14.63
N GLU A 118 -0.75 5.44 -14.84
CA GLU A 118 -1.73 5.12 -13.80
C GLU A 118 -1.14 4.30 -12.65
N ARG A 119 -0.14 3.45 -12.94
CA ARG A 119 0.55 2.68 -11.88
C ARG A 119 1.59 3.52 -11.15
N ASN A 120 2.12 4.58 -11.79
CA ASN A 120 3.05 5.51 -11.15
C ASN A 120 2.36 6.51 -10.21
N LEU A 121 1.04 6.66 -10.29
CA LEU A 121 0.28 7.56 -9.41
C LEU A 121 0.52 7.27 -7.92
N TRP A 122 0.64 5.99 -7.57
CA TRP A 122 0.83 5.51 -6.21
C TRP A 122 2.30 5.18 -5.89
N ALA A 123 3.24 5.64 -6.71
CA ALA A 123 4.65 5.47 -6.43
C ALA A 123 5.04 6.26 -5.16
N HIS A 124 5.71 5.62 -4.22
CA HIS A 124 6.01 6.16 -2.91
C HIS A 124 7.37 5.70 -2.38
N ASN A 125 7.95 6.54 -1.53
CA ASN A 125 9.07 6.17 -0.69
C ASN A 125 8.58 5.55 0.62
N SER A 126 9.51 4.93 1.36
CA SER A 126 9.27 4.58 2.76
C SER A 126 9.06 5.85 3.60
N GLY A 127 8.14 5.78 4.55
CA GLY A 127 7.73 6.87 5.43
C GLY A 127 6.42 7.55 5.02
N PRO A 128 6.09 8.69 5.65
CA PRO A 128 4.86 9.44 5.38
C PRO A 128 4.85 10.01 3.96
N GLN A 129 3.80 9.73 3.20
CA GLN A 129 3.62 10.23 1.84
C GLN A 129 2.16 10.67 1.65
N CYS A 130 1.98 11.77 0.92
CA CYS A 130 0.68 12.32 0.56
C CYS A 130 0.54 12.38 -0.97
N PHE A 131 -0.64 12.07 -1.46
CA PHE A 131 -0.98 12.09 -2.88
C PHE A 131 -2.11 13.10 -3.10
N GLN A 132 -1.90 14.02 -4.02
CA GLN A 132 -2.87 15.06 -4.33
C GLN A 132 -3.72 14.66 -5.54
N PHE A 133 -5.01 14.93 -5.44
CA PHE A 133 -6.02 14.66 -6.45
C PHE A 133 -6.89 15.90 -6.68
N GLU A 134 -7.39 16.03 -7.91
CA GLU A 134 -8.52 16.89 -8.23
C GLU A 134 -9.78 16.02 -8.22
N ALA A 135 -10.86 16.48 -7.57
CA ALA A 135 -12.10 15.72 -7.51
C ALA A 135 -12.78 15.63 -8.88
N GLU A 136 -13.12 14.41 -9.29
CA GLU A 136 -13.72 14.15 -10.59
C GLU A 136 -15.23 13.87 -10.45
N GLU A 137 -16.02 14.38 -11.40
CA GLU A 137 -17.43 14.03 -11.51
C GLU A 137 -17.60 12.67 -12.20
N ILE A 138 -18.32 11.74 -11.57
CA ILE A 138 -18.55 10.41 -12.13
C ILE A 138 -19.63 10.48 -13.21
N VAL A 139 -19.21 10.60 -14.47
CA VAL A 139 -20.11 10.55 -15.62
C VAL A 139 -20.49 9.10 -15.94
N ARG A 140 -21.77 8.75 -15.76
CA ARG A 140 -22.30 7.45 -16.20
C ARG A 140 -22.42 7.40 -17.72
N ASN A 141 -21.45 6.79 -18.38
CA ASN A 141 -21.56 6.45 -19.79
C ASN A 141 -22.49 5.24 -19.95
N ASN A 142 -23.71 5.48 -20.44
CA ASN A 142 -24.64 4.42 -20.85
C ASN A 142 -24.24 3.92 -22.24
N ASN A 143 -23.45 2.85 -22.32
CA ASN A 143 -23.25 2.09 -23.55
C ASN A 143 -23.93 0.73 -23.45
#